data_AF-A0A7S2A1P1-F1
#
_entry.id   AF-A0A7S2A1P1-F1
#
_cell.length_a   1.000
_cell.length_b   1.000
_cell.length_c   1.000
_cell.angle_alpha   90.00
_cell.angle_beta   90.00
_cell.angle_gamma   90.00
#
_symmetry.space_group_name_H-M   'P 1'
#
loop_
_entity.id
_entity.type
_entity.pdbx_description
1 polymer ?
#
loop_
_entity_poly.entity_id
_entity_poly.type
_entity_poly.pdbx_seq_one_letter_code
_entity_poly.pdbx_strand_id
1 'polypeptide(L)'
;LKGKIVRVTDTGGIPNDNPYVGDPNAFRCNLHGVVPSNAPLKAKCLEVFASGLRNPFRFALDPNTSNDTVRFFVNDVGGARWEEISEGGLHLPGADYGWHLQEGPCPRNKVTECF
;
A
#
# COMPACT_ATOMS: atom_id res chain seq x y z
N LEU A 1 -5.85 9.12 -8.09
CA LEU A 1 -5.33 7.78 -7.74
C LEU A 1 -5.19 7.68 -6.23
N LYS A 2 -5.47 6.52 -5.62
CA LYS A 2 -5.39 6.34 -4.15
C LYS A 2 -4.17 5.52 -3.72
N GLY A 3 -3.47 4.85 -4.63
CA GLY A 3 -2.12 4.32 -4.39
C GLY A 3 -2.03 3.33 -3.24
N LYS A 4 -2.63 2.16 -3.40
CA LYS A 4 -2.75 1.14 -2.36
C LYS A 4 -2.46 -0.24 -2.91
N ILE A 5 -1.89 -1.09 -2.07
CA ILE A 5 -1.93 -2.54 -2.23
C ILE A 5 -3.08 -3.04 -1.37
N VAL A 6 -3.96 -3.84 -1.97
CA VAL A 6 -5.11 -4.43 -1.29
C VAL A 6 -4.88 -5.94 -1.13
N ARG A 7 -5.16 -6.46 0.06
CA ARG A 7 -5.15 -7.90 0.35
C ARG A 7 -6.53 -8.32 0.88
N VAL A 8 -7.11 -9.30 0.20
CA VAL A 8 -8.42 -9.89 0.53
C VAL A 8 -8.29 -11.41 0.57
N THR A 9 -9.23 -12.10 1.19
CA THR A 9 -9.33 -13.57 1.05
C THR A 9 -9.76 -13.93 -0.38
N ASP A 10 -9.60 -15.19 -0.75
CA ASP A 10 -10.11 -15.76 -2.01
C ASP A 10 -11.62 -15.54 -2.23
N THR A 11 -12.36 -15.43 -1.13
CA THR A 11 -13.79 -15.15 -1.04
C THR A 11 -14.10 -13.65 -0.92
N GLY A 12 -13.10 -12.78 -1.00
CA GLY A 12 -13.25 -11.31 -0.92
C GLY A 12 -13.38 -10.75 0.50
N GLY A 13 -13.29 -11.58 1.53
CA GLY A 13 -13.27 -11.21 2.95
C GLY A 13 -12.00 -10.46 3.37
N ILE A 14 -11.96 -10.04 4.64
CA ILE A 14 -10.75 -9.42 5.24
C ILE A 14 -9.92 -10.54 5.87
N PRO A 15 -8.67 -10.75 5.43
CA PRO A 15 -7.73 -11.60 6.15
C PRO A 15 -7.57 -11.10 7.59
N ASN A 16 -7.67 -11.99 8.58
CA ASN A 16 -7.59 -11.62 9.99
C ASN A 16 -6.22 -11.01 10.37
N ASP A 17 -5.20 -11.24 9.55
CA ASP A 17 -3.84 -10.75 9.69
C ASP A 17 -3.54 -9.52 8.81
N ASN A 18 -4.56 -8.86 8.25
CA ASN A 18 -4.35 -7.56 7.61
C ASN A 18 -3.95 -6.48 8.64
N PRO A 19 -3.10 -5.51 8.27
CA PRO A 19 -2.43 -4.59 9.20
C PRO A 19 -3.35 -3.66 9.99
N TYR A 20 -4.59 -3.46 9.53
CA TYR A 20 -5.54 -2.55 10.17
C TYR A 20 -6.74 -3.28 10.80
N VAL A 21 -6.70 -4.61 10.85
CA VAL A 21 -7.69 -5.37 11.64
C VAL A 21 -7.53 -4.97 13.12
N GLY A 22 -8.63 -4.59 13.75
CA GLY A 22 -8.66 -4.12 15.14
C GLY A 22 -8.40 -2.62 15.32
N ASP A 23 -8.02 -1.88 14.28
CA ASP A 23 -7.95 -0.41 14.34
C ASP A 23 -9.39 0.15 14.44
N PRO A 24 -9.72 0.95 15.48
CA PRO A 24 -11.06 1.51 15.67
C PRO A 24 -11.46 2.50 14.55
N ASN A 25 -10.49 2.96 13.75
CA ASN A 25 -10.71 3.84 12.60
C ASN A 25 -10.64 3.09 11.26
N ALA A 26 -10.66 1.76 11.26
CA ALA A 26 -10.70 0.97 10.03
C ALA A 26 -12.12 0.51 9.69
N PHE A 27 -12.46 0.58 8.40
CA PHE A 27 -13.78 0.25 7.87
C PHE A 27 -13.66 -0.72 6.71
N ARG A 28 -14.68 -1.55 6.50
CA ARG A 28 -14.79 -2.32 5.26
C ARG A 28 -15.16 -1.37 4.12
N CYS A 29 -14.43 -1.41 3.00
CA CYS A 29 -14.60 -0.50 1.87
C CYS A 29 -15.00 -1.20 0.56
N ASN A 30 -15.63 -2.36 0.63
CA ASN A 30 -15.92 -3.22 -0.52
C ASN A 30 -16.95 -2.64 -1.51
N LEU A 31 -17.81 -1.73 -1.07
CA LEU A 31 -18.87 -1.17 -1.92
C LEU A 31 -18.41 0.03 -2.77
N HIS A 32 -17.59 0.91 -2.19
CA HIS A 32 -17.22 2.18 -2.81
C HIS A 32 -15.71 2.40 -2.91
N GLY A 33 -14.89 1.49 -2.38
CA GLY A 33 -13.43 1.62 -2.37
C GLY A 33 -12.90 2.76 -1.50
N VAL A 34 -13.74 3.35 -0.66
CA VAL A 34 -13.40 4.45 0.26
C VAL A 34 -14.13 4.27 1.60
N VAL A 35 -13.55 4.85 2.65
CA VAL A 35 -14.19 4.92 3.97
C VAL A 35 -15.47 5.76 3.93
N PRO A 36 -16.42 5.55 4.87
CA PRO A 36 -17.62 6.39 4.98
C PRO A 36 -17.30 7.89 5.03
N SER A 37 -18.17 8.73 4.48
CA SER A 37 -17.92 10.18 4.40
C SER A 37 -17.82 10.88 5.76
N ASN A 38 -18.39 10.27 6.80
CA ASN A 38 -18.34 10.72 8.19
C ASN A 38 -17.26 10.00 9.01
N ALA A 39 -16.38 9.22 8.39
CA ALA A 39 -15.29 8.54 9.07
C ALA A 39 -14.29 9.55 9.67
N PRO A 40 -13.64 9.20 10.79
CA PRO A 40 -12.64 10.05 11.42
C PRO A 40 -11.43 10.30 10.50
N LEU A 41 -10.68 11.37 10.80
CA LEU A 41 -9.42 11.64 10.11
C LEU A 41 -8.48 10.42 10.22
N LYS A 42 -7.75 10.15 9.13
CA LYS A 42 -6.87 8.98 9.00
C LYS A 42 -7.58 7.62 9.02
N ALA A 43 -8.90 7.58 8.88
CA ALA A 43 -9.62 6.32 8.69
C ALA A 43 -9.07 5.55 7.48
N LYS A 44 -9.05 4.21 7.61
CA LYS A 44 -8.47 3.30 6.62
C LYS A 44 -9.48 2.25 6.19
N CYS A 45 -9.25 1.71 5.01
CA CYS A 45 -9.98 0.53 4.56
C CYS A 45 -9.28 -0.74 5.09
N LEU A 46 -10.05 -1.68 5.64
CA LEU A 46 -9.54 -2.94 6.18
C LEU A 46 -8.84 -3.79 5.11
N GLU A 47 -9.18 -3.58 3.84
CA GLU A 47 -8.57 -4.22 2.68
C GLU A 47 -7.14 -3.75 2.42
N VAL A 48 -6.73 -2.58 2.92
CA VAL A 48 -5.42 -2.01 2.62
C VAL A 48 -4.34 -2.81 3.33
N PHE A 49 -3.40 -3.31 2.55
CA PHE A 49 -2.19 -3.96 3.03
C PHE A 49 -1.00 -3.00 3.08
N ALA A 50 -0.86 -2.12 2.10
CA ALA A 50 0.19 -1.09 2.05
C ALA A 50 -0.31 0.16 1.32
N SER A 51 0.34 1.30 1.58
CA SER A 51 0.00 2.62 1.05
C SER A 51 1.21 3.36 0.49
N GLY A 52 1.00 4.61 0.07
CA GLY A 52 2.09 5.47 -0.36
C GLY A 52 2.57 5.23 -1.79
N LEU A 53 1.77 4.59 -2.64
CA LEU A 53 2.07 4.48 -4.07
C LEU A 53 1.39 5.61 -4.86
N ARG A 54 1.85 5.90 -6.07
CA ARG A 54 1.23 6.85 -6.98
C ARG A 54 0.36 6.15 -8.02
N ASN A 55 0.99 5.37 -8.87
CA ASN A 55 0.42 4.69 -10.03
C ASN A 55 1.10 3.31 -10.23
N PRO A 56 0.84 2.35 -9.33
CA PRO A 56 1.45 1.02 -9.40
C PRO A 56 1.00 0.31 -10.67
N PHE A 57 1.96 -0.03 -11.53
CA PHE A 57 1.69 -0.55 -12.88
C PHE A 57 1.95 -2.05 -13.01
N ARG A 58 2.98 -2.57 -12.32
CA ARG A 58 3.31 -4.01 -12.35
C ARG A 58 3.59 -4.54 -10.96
N PHE A 59 3.15 -5.78 -10.72
CA PHE A 59 3.29 -6.51 -9.47
C PHE A 59 3.89 -7.88 -9.75
N ALA A 60 4.88 -8.32 -8.96
CA ALA A 60 5.51 -9.62 -9.11
C ALA A 60 5.79 -10.25 -7.75
N LEU A 61 5.36 -11.50 -7.56
CA LEU A 61 5.71 -12.31 -6.39
C LEU A 61 7.13 -12.85 -6.58
N ASP A 62 7.93 -12.88 -5.52
CA ASP A 62 9.25 -13.53 -5.51
C ASP A 62 9.06 -15.05 -5.39
N PRO A 63 9.45 -15.86 -6.41
CA PRO A 63 9.28 -17.30 -6.37
C PRO A 63 10.26 -18.01 -5.43
N ASN A 64 11.26 -17.30 -4.89
CA ASN A 64 12.31 -17.88 -4.05
C ASN A 64 12.00 -17.81 -2.55
N THR A 65 10.82 -17.32 -2.17
CA THR A 65 10.39 -17.34 -0.77
C THR A 65 9.88 -18.72 -0.36
N SER A 66 10.06 -19.08 0.91
CA SER A 66 9.41 -20.26 1.48
C SER A 66 7.88 -20.11 1.45
N ASN A 67 7.16 -21.23 1.44
CA ASN A 67 5.68 -21.23 1.35
C ASN A 67 4.97 -20.50 2.50
N ASP A 68 5.66 -20.29 3.62
CA ASP A 68 5.10 -19.67 4.82
C ASP A 68 5.26 -18.15 4.83
N THR A 69 5.88 -17.58 3.80
CA THR A 69 6.01 -16.13 3.65
C THR A 69 5.73 -15.71 2.21
N VAL A 70 5.47 -14.42 2.03
CA VAL A 70 5.35 -13.82 0.71
C VAL A 70 6.25 -12.60 0.69
N ARG A 71 7.04 -12.50 -0.37
CA ARG A 71 7.74 -11.28 -0.78
C ARG A 71 7.31 -10.94 -2.20
N PHE A 72 7.19 -9.66 -2.48
CA PHE A 72 6.82 -9.18 -3.80
C PHE A 72 7.46 -7.83 -4.08
N PHE A 73 7.46 -7.45 -5.34
CA PHE A 73 7.91 -6.14 -5.80
C PHE A 73 6.82 -5.47 -6.61
N VAL A 74 6.65 -4.17 -6.39
CA VAL A 74 5.72 -3.30 -7.10
C VAL A 74 6.53 -2.29 -7.88
N ASN A 75 6.25 -2.17 -9.18
CA ASN A 75 6.78 -1.10 -10.01
C ASN A 75 5.76 0.03 -10.01
N ASP A 76 6.12 1.16 -9.41
CA ASP A 76 5.28 2.34 -9.27
C ASP A 76 5.73 3.45 -10.19
N VAL A 77 4.80 3.91 -11.04
CA VAL A 77 5.06 5.02 -11.96
C VAL A 77 4.94 6.32 -11.18
N GLY A 78 6.08 6.96 -10.96
CA GLY A 78 6.12 8.18 -10.16
C GLY A 78 5.66 9.41 -10.92
N GLY A 79 5.96 10.56 -10.34
CA GLY A 79 5.46 11.85 -10.80
C GLY A 79 6.20 12.36 -12.02
N ALA A 80 7.29 13.08 -11.76
CA ALA A 80 8.06 13.78 -12.77
C ALA A 80 9.57 13.48 -12.67
N ARG A 81 9.99 12.64 -11.72
CA ARG A 81 11.41 12.45 -11.39
C ARG A 81 11.81 10.99 -11.28
N TRP A 82 11.05 10.19 -10.54
CA TRP A 82 11.46 8.83 -10.20
C TRP A 82 10.38 7.82 -10.56
N GLU A 83 10.80 6.71 -11.14
CA GLU A 83 10.03 5.47 -11.16
C GLU A 83 10.58 4.58 -10.05
N GLU A 84 9.72 3.86 -9.34
CA GLU A 84 10.11 3.16 -8.12
C GLU A 84 9.88 1.65 -8.25
N ILE A 85 10.81 0.87 -7.69
CA ILE A 85 10.61 -0.55 -7.43
C ILE A 85 10.54 -0.71 -5.92
N SER A 86 9.35 -0.93 -5.40
CA SER A 86 9.09 -1.05 -3.96
C SER A 86 8.94 -2.51 -3.57
N GLU A 87 9.67 -2.92 -2.55
CA GLU A 87 9.49 -4.23 -1.92
C GLU A 87 8.26 -4.24 -1.00
N GLY A 88 7.53 -5.34 -1.00
CA GLY A 88 6.51 -5.62 0.00
C GLY A 88 6.43 -7.11 0.29
N GLY A 89 5.54 -7.48 1.20
CA GLY A 89 5.36 -8.86 1.61
C GLY A 89 4.75 -8.98 2.99
N LEU A 90 4.53 -10.21 3.45
CA LEU A 90 4.01 -10.47 4.80
C LEU A 90 4.95 -9.97 5.92
N HIS A 91 6.21 -9.69 5.59
CA HIS A 91 7.19 -9.08 6.48
C HIS A 91 7.12 -7.53 6.51
N LEU A 92 6.31 -6.89 5.66
CA LEU A 92 6.10 -5.44 5.59
C LEU A 92 4.59 -5.05 5.61
N PRO A 93 3.79 -5.58 6.55
CA PRO A 93 2.37 -5.22 6.63
C PRO A 93 2.21 -3.75 7.03
N GLY A 94 1.35 -3.02 6.32
CA GLY A 94 1.07 -1.62 6.60
C GLY A 94 2.14 -0.64 6.12
N ALA A 95 3.10 -1.08 5.29
CA ALA A 95 4.13 -0.22 4.72
C ALA A 95 3.53 1.00 4.01
N ASP A 96 4.19 2.16 4.15
CA ASP A 96 3.83 3.39 3.47
C ASP A 96 5.01 3.85 2.60
N TYR A 97 4.86 3.76 1.28
CA TYR A 97 5.92 4.07 0.30
C TYR A 97 6.07 5.57 0.03
N GLY A 98 5.41 6.44 0.82
CA GLY A 98 5.71 7.87 0.89
C GLY A 98 4.90 8.78 -0.04
N TRP A 99 4.30 8.27 -1.13
CA TRP A 99 3.46 9.11 -2.00
C TRP A 99 2.23 9.65 -1.24
N HIS A 100 1.94 10.95 -1.27
CA HIS A 100 2.43 11.99 -2.18
C HIS A 100 3.40 12.98 -1.52
N LEU A 101 3.94 12.66 -0.35
CA LEU A 101 4.88 13.52 0.36
C LEU A 101 6.31 13.33 -0.17
N GLN A 102 6.64 12.13 -0.63
CA GLN A 102 7.92 11.74 -1.20
C GLN A 102 7.76 11.18 -2.62
N GLU A 103 8.83 11.26 -3.42
CA GLU A 103 8.98 10.63 -4.72
C GLU A 103 10.45 10.19 -4.85
N GLY A 104 10.70 8.89 -4.91
CA GLY A 104 12.04 8.34 -4.70
C GLY A 104 12.57 8.65 -3.31
N PRO A 105 13.88 8.88 -3.16
CA PRO A 105 14.48 9.15 -1.85
C PRO A 105 14.22 10.59 -1.34
N CYS A 106 13.52 11.42 -2.10
CA CYS A 106 13.44 12.87 -1.85
C CYS A 106 11.99 13.32 -1.57
N PRO A 107 11.79 14.48 -0.93
CA PRO A 107 10.47 15.13 -0.89
C PRO A 107 9.91 15.32 -2.30
N ARG A 108 8.58 15.25 -2.46
CA ARG A 108 7.93 15.42 -3.76
C ARG A 108 8.37 16.73 -4.43
N ASN A 109 8.70 16.66 -5.72
CA ASN A 109 9.24 17.76 -6.54
C ASN A 109 10.69 18.18 -6.23
N LYS A 110 11.44 17.40 -5.46
CA LYS A 110 12.87 17.61 -5.19
C LYS A 110 13.71 16.46 -5.76
N VAL A 111 14.96 16.76 -6.10
CA VAL A 111 15.99 15.77 -6.49
C VAL A 111 17.25 15.90 -5.63
N THR A 112 17.16 16.73 -4.58
CA THR A 112 18.18 17.04 -3.60
C THR A 112 17.51 17.04 -2.23
N GLU A 113 18.30 17.02 -1.14
CA GLU A 113 17.78 16.95 0.24
C GLU A 113 16.99 15.65 0.49
N CYS A 114 17.49 14.57 -0.09
CA CYS A 114 16.95 13.23 0.03
C CYS A 114 17.42 12.60 1.35
N PHE A 115 16.64 11.65 1.86
CA PHE A 115 16.89 10.98 3.14
C PHE A 115 17.75 9.73 2.99
#